data_AF-A0A2N5MHX6-F1
#
_entry.id   AF-A0A2N5MHX6-F1
#
_cell.length_a   1.000
_cell.length_b   1.000
_cell.length_c   1.000
_cell.angle_alpha   90.00
_cell.angle_beta   90.00
_cell.angle_gamma   90.00
#
_symmetry.space_group_name_H-M   'P 1'
#
loop_
_entity.id
_entity.type
_entity.pdbx_description
1 polymer ?
#
loop_
_entity_poly.entity_id
_entity_poly.type
_entity_poly.pdbx_seq_one_letter_code
_entity_poly.pdbx_strand_id
1 'polypeptide(L)'
;MKEEDIVKSFFTKLFSKEKKIMVEFCQNNLDRFVTDETFPLFQEFLSQPSIDYKEFECLSHCKLCKQSPYAQVDGQRIIGEKPEDLLEKLNRLE
;
A
#
# COMPACT_ATOMS: atom_id res chain seq x y z
N MET A 1 -42.27 17.62 2.73
CA MET A 1 -40.93 17.01 2.84
C MET A 1 -39.99 17.94 2.10
N LYS A 2 -39.07 18.60 2.80
CA LYS A 2 -38.29 19.71 2.23
C LYS A 2 -37.14 19.16 1.40
N GLU A 3 -36.90 19.77 0.25
CA GLU A 3 -35.83 19.43 -0.70
C GLU A 3 -34.45 19.35 -0.03
N GLU A 4 -34.24 20.16 1.00
CA GLU A 4 -33.02 20.24 1.83
C GLU A 4 -32.64 18.93 2.55
N ASP A 5 -33.62 18.10 2.93
CA ASP A 5 -33.37 16.86 3.68
C ASP A 5 -32.89 15.72 2.77
N ILE A 6 -33.36 15.72 1.51
CA ILE A 6 -32.98 14.75 0.48
C ILE A 6 -31.51 14.98 0.11
N VAL A 7 -31.14 16.23 -0.15
CA VAL A 7 -29.79 16.64 -0.53
C VAL A 7 -28.79 16.19 0.54
N LYS A 8 -29.03 16.52 1.83
CA LYS A 8 -28.15 16.10 2.94
C LYS A 8 -27.94 14.59 2.99
N SER A 9 -29.01 13.79 2.88
CA SER A 9 -28.94 12.32 2.93
C SER A 9 -28.13 11.72 1.78
N PHE A 10 -28.26 12.27 0.56
CA PHE A 10 -27.46 11.86 -0.59
C PHE A 10 -25.99 12.23 -0.44
N PHE A 11 -25.68 13.42 0.09
CA PHE A 11 -24.30 13.83 0.35
C PHE A 11 -23.64 12.96 1.44
N THR A 12 -24.32 12.65 2.55
CA THR A 12 -23.71 11.82 3.60
C THR A 12 -23.39 10.39 3.13
N LYS A 13 -24.18 9.83 2.22
CA LYS A 13 -23.91 8.51 1.61
C LYS A 13 -22.78 8.52 0.59
N LEU A 14 -22.48 9.67 -0.02
CA LEU A 14 -21.49 9.79 -1.09
C LEU A 14 -20.05 9.97 -0.57
N PHE A 15 -19.89 10.37 0.69
CA PHE A 15 -18.59 10.76 1.27
C PHE A 15 -18.01 9.82 2.32
N SER A 16 -18.63 8.65 2.56
CA SER A 16 -18.00 7.58 3.35
C SER A 16 -16.95 6.82 2.54
N LYS A 17 -15.99 7.52 1.92
CA LYS A 17 -14.84 6.84 1.33
C LYS A 17 -13.94 6.43 2.50
N GLU A 18 -13.91 5.14 2.80
CA GLU A 18 -12.97 4.58 3.77
C GLU A 18 -11.56 5.09 3.45
N LYS A 19 -10.87 5.60 4.48
CA LYS A 19 -9.51 6.10 4.31
C LYS A 19 -8.61 4.91 3.99
N LYS A 20 -8.10 4.88 2.76
CA LYS A 20 -7.16 3.86 2.30
C LYS A 20 -5.71 4.28 2.54
N ILE A 21 -4.87 3.31 2.79
CA ILE A 21 -3.41 3.45 2.88
C ILE A 21 -2.85 3.33 1.46
N MET A 22 -2.01 4.28 1.05
CA MET A 22 -1.34 4.22 -0.25
C MET A 22 0.05 3.59 -0.09
N VAL A 23 0.27 2.46 -0.76
CA VAL A 23 1.58 1.78 -0.79
C VAL A 23 2.21 1.87 -2.18
N GLU A 24 3.42 2.41 -2.25
CA GLU A 24 4.18 2.55 -3.48
C GLU A 24 5.39 1.61 -3.45
N PHE A 25 5.50 0.78 -4.48
CA PHE A 25 6.60 -0.17 -4.65
C PHE A 25 7.53 0.25 -5.79
N CYS A 26 8.80 -0.13 -5.66
CA CYS A 26 9.78 -0.03 -6.72
C CYS A 26 9.95 -1.42 -7.35
N GLN A 27 9.62 -1.58 -8.63
CA GLN A 27 9.76 -2.84 -9.37
C GLN A 27 11.17 -3.41 -9.25
N ASN A 28 12.19 -2.57 -9.48
CA ASN A 28 13.60 -2.95 -9.32
C ASN A 28 13.99 -3.46 -7.91
N ASN A 29 13.19 -3.15 -6.90
CA ASN A 29 13.38 -3.66 -5.53
C ASN A 29 12.60 -4.95 -5.31
N LEU A 30 11.36 -5.03 -5.81
CA LEU A 30 10.57 -6.25 -5.81
C LEU A 30 11.32 -7.38 -6.52
N ASP A 31 11.82 -7.15 -7.73
CA ASP A 31 12.59 -8.12 -8.53
C ASP A 31 13.85 -8.66 -7.82
N ARG A 32 14.37 -7.92 -6.83
CA ARG A 32 15.57 -8.31 -6.07
C ARG A 32 15.27 -9.15 -4.85
N PHE A 33 14.13 -8.90 -4.21
CA PHE A 33 13.86 -9.41 -2.86
C PHE A 33 12.62 -10.27 -2.77
N VAL A 34 11.60 -10.01 -3.58
CA VAL A 34 10.39 -10.84 -3.62
C VAL A 34 10.67 -12.06 -4.49
N THR A 35 10.37 -13.22 -3.95
CA THR A 35 10.56 -14.54 -4.55
C THR A 35 9.20 -15.18 -4.85
N ASP A 36 9.20 -16.26 -5.63
CA ASP A 36 7.98 -17.05 -5.88
C ASP A 36 7.31 -17.56 -4.59
N GLU A 37 8.10 -17.79 -3.53
CA GLU A 37 7.60 -18.22 -2.22
C GLU A 37 6.89 -17.08 -1.46
N THR A 38 7.36 -15.84 -1.61
CA THR A 38 6.85 -14.68 -0.86
C THR A 38 5.80 -13.90 -1.63
N PHE A 39 5.78 -14.00 -2.97
CA PHE A 39 4.83 -13.32 -3.84
C PHE A 39 3.35 -13.54 -3.45
N PRO A 40 2.88 -14.76 -3.12
CA PRO A 40 1.50 -14.97 -2.69
C PRO A 40 1.12 -14.18 -1.44
N LEU A 41 2.07 -13.99 -0.50
CA LEU A 41 1.84 -13.26 0.74
C LEU A 41 1.67 -11.76 0.48
N PHE A 42 2.45 -11.21 -0.47
CA PHE A 42 2.24 -9.83 -0.92
C PHE A 42 0.90 -9.67 -1.63
N GLN A 43 0.49 -10.64 -2.47
CA GLN A 43 -0.83 -10.59 -3.12
C GLN A 43 -1.97 -10.59 -2.11
N GLU A 44 -1.87 -11.39 -1.04
CA GLU A 44 -2.84 -11.39 0.06
C GLU A 44 -2.94 -10.01 0.72
N PHE A 45 -1.81 -9.39 1.08
CA PHE A 45 -1.78 -8.03 1.63
C PHE A 45 -2.40 -7.00 0.69
N LEU A 46 -2.06 -7.02 -0.60
CA LEU A 46 -2.57 -6.06 -1.58
C LEU A 46 -4.04 -6.26 -1.94
N SER A 47 -4.63 -7.42 -1.60
CA SER A 47 -6.05 -7.69 -1.81
C SER A 47 -6.96 -7.03 -0.78
N GLN A 48 -6.39 -6.49 0.31
CA GLN A 48 -7.15 -5.86 1.40
C GLN A 48 -7.86 -4.58 0.92
N PRO A 49 -9.16 -4.35 1.23
CA PRO A 49 -9.90 -3.17 0.78
C PRO A 49 -9.33 -1.83 1.24
N SER A 50 -8.65 -1.83 2.39
CA SER A 50 -7.98 -0.69 3.02
C SER A 50 -6.67 -0.29 2.33
N ILE A 51 -6.16 -1.11 1.41
CA ILE A 51 -4.89 -0.89 0.71
C ILE A 51 -5.18 -0.44 -0.73
N ASP A 52 -4.63 0.70 -1.12
CA ASP A 52 -4.38 1.03 -2.52
C ASP A 52 -2.87 0.88 -2.76
N TYR A 53 -2.46 0.44 -3.96
CA TYR A 53 -1.04 0.36 -4.28
C TYR A 53 -0.70 0.86 -5.69
N LYS A 54 0.57 1.25 -5.86
CA LYS A 54 1.18 1.56 -7.15
C LYS A 54 2.54 0.92 -7.25
N GLU A 55 2.87 0.47 -8.44
CA GLU A 55 4.21 0.02 -8.77
C GLU A 55 4.85 1.02 -9.73
N PHE A 56 6.08 1.42 -9.42
CA PHE A 56 6.90 2.26 -10.27
C PHE A 56 8.14 1.50 -10.66
N GLU A 57 8.63 1.72 -11.89
CA GLU A 57 9.90 1.14 -12.33
C GLU A 57 11.03 1.49 -11.34
N CYS A 58 11.09 2.75 -10.89
CA CYS A 58 12.08 3.22 -9.92
C CYS A 58 11.54 4.36 -9.03
N LEU A 59 11.70 4.23 -7.71
CA LEU A 59 11.39 5.29 -6.72
C LEU A 59 12.60 6.20 -6.40
N SER A 60 13.68 6.13 -7.18
CA SER A 60 14.90 6.93 -6.99
C SER A 60 15.61 6.74 -5.63
N HIS A 61 15.40 5.60 -4.98
CA HIS A 61 16.08 5.20 -3.74
C HIS A 61 17.15 4.13 -3.97
N CYS A 62 17.96 4.28 -5.02
CA CYS A 62 18.83 3.22 -5.57
C CYS A 62 19.79 2.58 -4.54
N LYS A 63 20.31 3.35 -3.57
CA LYS A 63 21.18 2.80 -2.52
C LYS A 63 20.41 1.81 -1.63
N LEU A 64 19.24 2.23 -1.13
CA LEU A 64 18.34 1.39 -0.33
C LEU A 64 17.82 0.21 -1.16
N CYS A 65 17.44 0.45 -2.40
CA CYS A 65 16.91 -0.54 -3.33
C CYS A 65 17.84 -1.75 -3.55
N LYS A 66 19.15 -1.56 -3.38
CA LYS A 66 20.15 -2.64 -3.47
C LYS A 66 20.45 -3.29 -2.12
N GLN A 67 20.07 -2.67 -1.02
CA GLN A 67 20.44 -3.08 0.33
C GLN A 67 19.33 -3.87 1.02
N SER A 68 18.07 -3.46 0.84
CA SER A 68 16.95 -3.99 1.61
C SER A 68 15.62 -3.90 0.85
N PRO A 69 14.67 -4.82 1.10
CA PRO A 69 13.29 -4.66 0.65
C PRO A 69 12.65 -3.44 1.33
N TYR A 70 11.92 -2.64 0.56
CA TYR A 70 11.21 -1.48 1.09
C TYR A 70 9.93 -1.18 0.32
N ALA A 71 9.04 -0.45 0.98
CA ALA A 71 7.87 0.18 0.36
C ALA A 71 7.72 1.61 0.90
N GLN A 72 7.01 2.46 0.15
CA GLN A 72 6.63 3.79 0.60
C GLN A 72 5.14 3.82 0.92
N VAL A 73 4.80 4.09 2.17
CA VAL A 73 3.45 4.07 2.72
C VAL A 73 3.07 5.49 3.08
N ASP A 74 2.10 6.07 2.39
CA ASP A 74 1.67 7.46 2.56
C ASP A 74 2.86 8.45 2.59
N GLY A 75 3.85 8.22 1.72
CA GLY A 75 5.08 9.01 1.62
C GLY A 75 6.16 8.68 2.65
N GLN A 76 5.91 7.76 3.59
CA GLN A 76 6.88 7.31 4.58
C GLN A 76 7.51 5.97 4.17
N ARG A 77 8.83 5.84 4.31
CA ARG A 77 9.52 4.61 3.94
C ARG A 77 9.46 3.57 5.05
N ILE A 78 9.01 2.38 4.71
CA ILE A 78 9.04 1.18 5.54
C ILE A 78 10.09 0.24 4.97
N ILE A 79 11.02 -0.23 5.80
CA ILE A 79 12.19 -1.02 5.38
C ILE A 79 12.17 -2.35 6.12
N GLY A 80 12.31 -3.45 5.38
CA GLY A 80 12.48 -4.79 5.94
C GLY A 80 13.92 -5.29 5.84
N GLU A 81 14.32 -6.21 6.70
CA GLU A 81 15.57 -6.98 6.55
C GLU A 81 15.45 -8.04 5.45
N LYS A 82 14.25 -8.57 5.27
CA LYS A 82 13.83 -9.59 4.29
C LYS A 82 12.40 -9.30 3.81
N PRO A 83 11.95 -9.85 2.67
CA PRO A 83 10.60 -9.62 2.16
C PRO A 83 9.50 -9.93 3.20
N GLU A 84 9.68 -10.96 4.03
CA GLU A 84 8.73 -11.33 5.07
C GLU A 84 8.67 -10.29 6.20
N ASP A 85 9.81 -9.74 6.61
CA ASP A 85 9.87 -8.66 7.63
C ASP A 85 9.27 -7.36 7.10
N LEU A 86 9.48 -7.03 5.81
CA LEU A 86 8.78 -5.91 5.18
C LEU A 86 7.27 -6.14 5.25
N LEU A 87 6.80 -7.32 4.85
CA LEU A 87 5.39 -7.65 4.83
C LEU A 87 4.77 -7.66 6.25
N GLU A 88 5.49 -8.16 7.25
CA GLU A 88 5.07 -8.11 8.65
C GLU A 88 4.87 -6.66 9.11
N LYS A 89 5.80 -5.76 8.76
CA LYS A 89 5.67 -4.33 9.07
C LYS A 89 4.50 -3.69 8.35
N LEU A 90 4.24 -4.05 7.10
CA LEU A 90 3.11 -3.55 6.32
C LEU A 90 1.76 -3.98 6.90
N ASN A 91 1.63 -5.24 7.35
CA ASN A 91 0.40 -5.74 7.98
C ASN A 91 0.09 -5.08 9.33
N ARG A 92 1.07 -4.47 10.01
CA ARG A 92 0.87 -3.74 11.27
C ARG A 92 0.34 -2.31 11.07
N LEU A 93 0.09 -1.90 9.82
CA LEU A 93 -0.43 -0.58 9.49
C LEU A 93 -1.97 -0.51 9.52
N GLU A 94 -2.63 -1.67 9.55
CA GLU A 94 -4.07 -1.81 9.81
C GLU A 94 -4.41 -1.51 11.29
#